data_AF-A0A7I0KGV1-F1
#
_entry.id   AF-A0A7I0KGV1-F1
#
_cell.length_a   1.000
_cell.length_b   1.000
_cell.length_c   1.000
_cell.angle_alpha   90.00
_cell.angle_beta   90.00
_cell.angle_gamma   90.00
#
_symmetry.space_group_name_H-M   'P 1'
#
loop_
_entity.id
_entity.type
_entity.pdbx_description
1 polymer ?
#
loop_
_entity_poly.entity_id
_entity_poly.type
_entity_poly.pdbx_seq_one_letter_code
_entity_poly.pdbx_strand_id
1 'polypeptide(L)' 'MQQRIKTFKSLSRAASAASFLSVQALIGIGTVYWAIAETLYLSRTGALVLGALFALPSAYVLLTVARMAFDAETDPANQ' A
#
# COMPACT_ATOMS: atom_id res chain seq x y z
N MET A 1 20.33 -17.57 -13.96
CA MET A 1 20.04 -16.27 -13.32
C MET A 1 19.75 -16.52 -11.85
N GLN A 2 20.74 -16.33 -10.97
CA GLN A 2 20.54 -16.52 -9.52
C GLN A 2 20.17 -15.18 -8.90
N GLN A 3 18.90 -15.03 -8.49
CA GLN A 3 18.52 -13.98 -7.53
C GLN A 3 19.06 -14.37 -6.16
N ARG A 4 20.26 -13.87 -5.85
CA ARG A 4 20.95 -14.11 -4.58
C ARG A 4 20.40 -13.12 -3.54
N ILE A 5 19.24 -13.39 -2.95
CA ILE A 5 18.81 -12.68 -1.74
C ILE A 5 19.85 -13.01 -0.65
N LYS A 6 20.72 -12.06 -0.34
CA LYS A 6 21.69 -12.19 0.75
C LYS A 6 21.80 -10.86 1.45
N THR A 7 20.95 -10.64 2.46
CA THR A 7 21.25 -10.06 3.78
C THR A 7 19.95 -9.47 4.36
N PHE A 8 19.70 -9.67 5.66
CA PHE A 8 18.59 -9.06 6.42
C PHE A 8 18.44 -7.54 6.19
N LYS A 9 19.54 -6.86 5.90
CA LYS A 9 19.61 -5.43 5.59
C LYS A 9 18.82 -5.03 4.33
N SER A 10 18.87 -5.82 3.26
CA SER A 10 18.11 -5.53 2.03
C SER A 10 16.61 -5.72 2.26
N LEU A 11 16.25 -6.80 2.97
CA LEU A 11 14.86 -7.06 3.35
C LEU A 11 14.29 -5.94 4.25
N SER A 12 15.09 -5.44 5.18
CA SER A 12 14.69 -4.32 6.05
C SER A 12 14.46 -3.03 5.25
N ARG A 13 15.27 -2.75 4.22
CA ARG A 13 15.12 -1.58 3.36
C ARG A 13 13.88 -1.65 2.50
N ALA A 14 13.65 -2.79 1.85
CA ALA A 14 12.42 -3.04 1.09
C ALA A 14 11.19 -2.92 2.00
N ALA A 15 11.24 -3.47 3.22
CA ALA A 15 10.15 -3.35 4.19
C ALA A 15 9.92 -1.90 4.64
N SER A 16 10.97 -1.12 4.89
CA SER A 16 10.84 0.30 5.24
C SER A 16 10.23 1.13 4.10
N ALA A 17 10.68 0.92 2.87
CA ALA A 17 10.14 1.60 1.69
C ALA A 17 8.66 1.22 1.44
N ALA A 18 8.34 -0.07 1.53
CA ALA A 18 6.97 -0.56 1.41
C ALA A 18 6.08 0.05 2.49
N SER A 19 6.55 0.12 3.74
CA SER A 19 5.80 0.70 4.86
C SER A 19 5.54 2.20 4.64
N PHE A 20 6.55 2.95 4.21
CA PHE A 20 6.43 4.39 3.96
C PHE A 20 5.43 4.69 2.83
N LEU A 21 5.52 3.98 1.71
CA LEU A 21 4.59 4.14 0.59
C LEU A 21 3.18 3.66 0.94
N SER A 22 3.06 2.60 1.75
CA SER A 22 1.78 2.09 2.23
C SER A 22 1.04 3.13 3.08
N VAL A 23 1.75 3.84 3.97
CA VAL A 23 1.15 4.92 4.78
C VAL A 23 0.62 6.04 3.89
N GLN A 24 1.43 6.49 2.91
CA GLN A 24 0.98 7.53 1.98
C GLN A 24 -0.23 7.10 1.15
N ALA A 25 -0.24 5.85 0.67
CA ALA A 25 -1.36 5.28 -0.05
C ALA A 25 -2.63 5.23 0.81
N LEU A 26 -2.52 4.76 2.06
CA LEU A 26 -3.65 4.70 2.99
C LEU A 26 -4.19 6.09 3.33
N ILE A 27 -3.32 7.10 3.48
CA ILE A 27 -3.74 8.49 3.69
C ILE A 27 -4.53 8.98 2.47
N GLY A 28 -4.00 8.80 1.26
CA GLY A 28 -4.68 9.22 0.03
C GLY A 28 -6.05 8.54 -0.14
N ILE A 29 -6.10 7.23 0.06
CA ILE A 29 -7.34 6.45 0.01
C ILE A 29 -8.32 6.94 1.09
N GLY A 30 -7.84 7.18 2.31
CA GLY A 30 -8.63 7.71 3.42
C GLY A 30 -9.23 9.08 3.12
N THR A 31 -8.48 9.97 2.48
CA THR A 31 -8.98 11.28 2.03
C THR A 31 -10.08 11.13 0.99
N VAL A 32 -9.92 10.24 0.01
CA VAL A 32 -10.95 9.98 -1.02
C VAL A 32 -12.21 9.38 -0.38
N TYR A 33 -12.04 8.39 0.49
CA TYR A 33 -13.14 7.79 1.26
C TYR A 33 -13.91 8.86 2.04
N TRP A 34 -13.20 9.72 2.78
CA TRP A 34 -13.81 10.80 3.55
C TRP A 34 -14.54 11.79 2.66
N ALA A 35 -13.91 12.25 1.58
CA ALA A 35 -14.52 13.20 0.65
C ALA A 35 -15.83 12.66 0.05
N ILE A 36 -15.87 11.37 -0.31
CA ILE A 36 -17.09 10.73 -0.83
C ILE A 36 -18.15 10.61 0.26
N ALA A 37 -17.77 10.16 1.46
CA ALA A 37 -18.70 9.98 2.56
C ALA A 37 -19.35 11.31 2.99
N GLU A 38 -18.56 12.38 3.07
CA GLU A 38 -19.02 13.73 3.41
C GLU A 38 -19.91 14.32 2.30
N THR A 39 -19.50 14.21 1.03
CA THR A 39 -20.24 14.74 -0.12
C THR A 39 -21.62 14.10 -0.25
N LEU A 40 -21.74 12.82 0.09
CA LEU A 40 -22.99 12.06 0.03
C LEU A 40 -23.78 12.10 1.34
N TYR A 41 -23.30 12.82 2.36
CA TYR A 41 -23.89 12.87 3.71
C TYR A 41 -24.22 11.47 4.26
N LEU A 42 -23.30 10.51 4.06
CA LEU A 42 -23.55 9.12 4.43
C LEU A 42 -23.76 8.98 5.94
N SER A 43 -24.79 8.22 6.31
CA SER A 43 -24.94 7.73 7.68
C SER A 43 -23.78 6.81 8.05
N ARG A 44 -23.57 6.57 9.36
CA ARG A 44 -22.51 5.67 9.84
C ARG A 44 -22.53 4.30 9.15
N THR A 45 -23.71 3.75 8.86
CA THR A 45 -23.86 2.47 8.14
C THR A 45 -23.44 2.60 6.67
N GLY A 46 -23.82 3.67 5.99
CA GLY A 46 -23.38 3.92 4.61
C GLY A 46 -21.86 4.09 4.50
N ALA A 47 -21.26 4.78 5.48
CA ALA A 47 -19.81 4.93 5.60
C ALA A 47 -19.11 3.57 5.81
N LEU A 48 -19.67 2.67 6.63
CA LEU A 48 -19.13 1.31 6.81
C LEU A 48 -19.16 0.49 5.51
N VAL A 49 -20.25 0.56 4.74
CA VAL A 49 -20.35 -0.13 3.43
C VAL A 49 -19.32 0.44 2.45
N LEU A 50 -19.19 1.77 2.40
CA LEU A 50 -18.15 2.42 1.59
C LEU A 50 -16.74 1.98 2.01
N GLY A 51 -16.50 1.85 3.32
CA GLY A 51 -15.24 1.35 3.86
C GLY A 51 -14.94 -0.09 3.41
N ALA A 52 -15.95 -0.96 3.42
CA ALA A 52 -15.82 -2.33 2.92
C ALA A 52 -15.50 -2.36 1.41
N LEU A 53 -16.11 -1.48 0.62
CA LEU A 53 -15.79 -1.34 -0.81
C LEU A 53 -14.35 -0.85 -1.03
N PHE A 54 -13.87 0.05 -0.17
CA PHE A 54 -12.51 0.59 -0.23
C PHE A 54 -11.45 -0.38 0.33
N ALA A 55 -11.84 -1.40 1.08
CA ALA A 55 -10.91 -2.39 1.63
C ALA A 55 -10.20 -3.21 0.53
N LEU A 56 -10.92 -3.61 -0.51
CA LEU A 56 -10.38 -4.34 -1.67
C LEU A 56 -9.29 -3.55 -2.43
N PRO A 57 -9.54 -2.33 -2.92
CA PRO A 57 -8.51 -1.54 -3.59
C PRO A 57 -7.36 -1.18 -2.65
N SER A 58 -7.62 -0.94 -1.35
CA SER A 58 -6.56 -0.72 -0.36
C SER A 58 -5.63 -1.92 -0.25
N ALA A 59 -6.18 -3.14 -0.12
CA ALA A 59 -5.40 -4.36 -0.05
C ALA A 59 -4.58 -4.58 -1.33
N TYR A 60 -5.17 -4.32 -2.50
CA TYR A 60 -4.48 -4.42 -3.78
C TYR A 60 -3.28 -3.46 -3.88
N VAL A 61 -3.45 -2.20 -3.45
CA VAL A 61 -2.37 -1.21 -3.45
C VAL A 61 -1.26 -1.63 -2.48
N LEU A 62 -1.60 -2.09 -1.27
CA LEU A 62 -0.60 -2.57 -0.30
C LEU A 62 0.21 -3.75 -0.83
N LEU A 63 -0.45 -4.72 -1.48
CA LEU A 63 0.23 -5.85 -2.13
C LEU A 63 1.15 -5.37 -3.26
N THR A 64 0.70 -4.40 -4.06
CA THR A 64 1.46 -3.85 -5.17
C THR A 64 2.70 -3.10 -4.67
N VAL A 65 2.56 -2.27 -3.64
CA VAL A 65 3.67 -1.54 -3.01
C VAL A 65 4.70 -2.50 -2.42
N ALA A 66 4.26 -3.57 -1.75
CA ALA A 66 5.15 -4.59 -1.22
C ALA A 66 5.93 -5.31 -2.34
N ARG A 67 5.27 -5.62 -3.45
CA ARG A 67 5.91 -6.21 -4.64
C ARG A 67 6.91 -5.27 -5.28
N MET A 68 6.53 -4.02 -5.53
CA MET A 68 7.41 -3.01 -6.11
C MET A 68 8.66 -2.78 -5.25
N ALA A 69 8.51 -2.68 -3.93
CA ALA A 69 9.64 -2.50 -3.02
C ALA A 69 10.58 -3.72 -3.01
N PHE A 70 10.03 -4.93 -3.14
CA PHE A 70 10.81 -6.15 -3.25
C PHE A 70 11.55 -6.24 -4.60
N ASP A 71 10.84 -5.94 -5.70
CA ASP A 71 11.41 -5.96 -7.04
C ASP A 71 12.52 -4.90 -7.20
N ALA A 72 12.31 -3.69 -6.68
CA ALA A 72 13.32 -2.62 -6.70
C ALA A 72 14.60 -2.99 -5.92
N GLU A 73 14.47 -3.68 -4.79
CA GLU A 73 15.64 -4.12 -4.01
C GLU A 73 16.32 -5.36 -4.64
N THR A 74 15.57 -6.17 -5.40
CA THR A 74 16.09 -7.37 -6.08
C THR A 74 16.53 -7.13 -7.52
N ASP A 75 16.40 -5.90 -8.02
CA ASP A 75 16.87 -5.49 -9.34
C ASP A 75 18.41 -5.55 -9.40
N PRO A 76 19.00 -6.27 -10.37
CA PRO A 76 20.45 -6.31 -10.55
C PRO A 76 21.10 -4.94 -10.84
N ALA A 77 20.34 -3.93 -11.26
CA ALA A 77 20.83 -2.57 -11.47
C ALA A 77 20.97 -1.75 -10.17
N ASN A 78 20.36 -2.19 -9.06
CA ASN A 78 20.41 -1.52 -7.76
C ASN A 78 21.51 -2.10 -6.84
N GLN A 79 22.46 -2.86 -7.43
CA GLN A 79 23.65 -3.45 -6.79
C GLN A 79 24.81 -2.46 -6.74
#